data_AF-A0AAW0CGV4-F1
#
_entry.id   AF-A0AAW0CGV4-F1
#
_cell.length_a   1.000
_cell.length_b   1.000
_cell.length_c   1.000
_cell.angle_alpha   90.00
_cell.angle_beta   90.00
_cell.angle_gamma   90.00
#
_symmetry.space_group_name_H-M   'P 1'
#
loop_
_entity.id
_entity.type
_entity.pdbx_description
1 polymer ?
#
loop_
_entity_poly.entity_id
_entity_poly.type
_entity_poly.pdbx_seq_one_letter_code
_entity_poly.pdbx_strand_id
1 'polypeptide(L)'
;MAEGASTAGPSSNPSGSAISPSSSSDNLPKAKKARKGGKKKVKAQQYQLKRDQIPTALKGTKDAGYLHGYILFGMVRSDSAPSRPSASAIATFEKRYTPNFLQELQQILRTTVPHSKAAKMVAMIREGAKREAGNGSQIAKDILEIKETFLLSTYTMVLAAGLEVWCPDVLGAPDSLYNQVHETVFFESFRSANISYAYRIKGPTTTGTNNPALIRYSYMRRKAQIELRTPGKLADNADEGRSRNRRARLAEKRQAFALKDKFPDRVLQLVGDERCNSDDDSGTDDDHKVIYSIKGKSLRSASATSFIHKLEDRRIADDQFTRGLKRSNLYERSRRRVPNAPESDLSIQIPKQAPIDCFDPERFNDFPAETRFRYAKYGVALPLLEHHKRTDWKTMSKAVFMEKYGNDVLKQYSIPSAEEMERQGNSGWEADEQVPMEE
;
A
#
# COMPACT_ATOMS: atom_id res chain seq x y z
N MET A 1 63.96 15.45 51.76
CA MET A 1 62.80 14.60 51.41
C MET A 1 62.21 15.19 50.13
N ALA A 2 62.74 14.95 48.92
CA ALA A 2 63.46 13.78 48.41
C ALA A 2 62.56 12.52 48.43
N GLU A 3 62.31 11.79 47.34
CA GLU A 3 62.86 11.78 45.95
C GLU A 3 61.73 11.45 44.93
N GLY A 4 61.85 11.56 43.59
CA GLY A 4 62.91 12.09 42.72
C GLY A 4 62.69 11.76 41.23
N ALA A 5 63.44 12.43 40.33
CA ALA A 5 63.83 12.06 38.95
C ALA A 5 62.73 11.80 37.86
N SER A 6 62.98 11.96 36.54
CA SER A 6 64.25 12.25 35.84
C SER A 6 64.08 13.00 34.49
N THR A 7 64.98 13.98 34.25
CA THR A 7 65.67 14.37 32.98
C THR A 7 64.95 14.47 31.62
N ALA A 8 65.43 15.39 30.75
CA ALA A 8 64.90 15.65 29.40
C ALA A 8 65.98 15.62 28.29
N GLY A 9 65.55 15.36 27.04
CA GLY A 9 66.29 15.68 25.80
C GLY A 9 67.29 14.62 25.28
N PRO A 10 68.07 14.94 24.24
CA PRO A 10 67.51 15.27 22.91
C PRO A 10 68.31 14.69 21.71
N SER A 11 67.63 14.49 20.56
CA SER A 11 68.24 14.28 19.22
C SER A 11 67.14 14.25 18.14
N SER A 12 67.38 14.45 16.84
CA SER A 12 67.92 15.58 16.07
C SER A 12 68.00 15.17 14.58
N ASN A 13 67.35 15.93 13.68
CA ASN A 13 67.79 16.35 12.32
C ASN A 13 68.40 15.34 11.28
N PRO A 14 68.62 15.75 10.01
CA PRO A 14 67.99 16.81 9.20
C PRO A 14 67.63 16.38 7.73
N SER A 15 67.10 17.35 6.96
CA SER A 15 67.30 17.55 5.50
C SER A 15 66.74 16.54 4.46
N GLY A 16 66.32 16.97 3.26
CA GLY A 16 66.11 18.34 2.78
C GLY A 16 66.12 18.47 1.24
N SER A 17 65.59 19.60 0.73
CA SER A 17 65.69 20.10 -0.67
C SER A 17 65.09 19.22 -1.79
N ALA A 18 64.60 19.73 -2.93
CA ALA A 18 64.06 21.02 -3.38
C ALA A 18 63.12 20.69 -4.58
N ILE A 19 62.25 21.54 -5.14
CA ILE A 19 62.47 22.75 -5.96
C ILE A 19 61.08 23.43 -6.18
N SER A 20 61.04 24.73 -6.44
CA SER A 20 59.85 25.48 -6.95
C SER A 20 60.29 26.31 -8.18
N PRO A 21 59.38 26.81 -9.05
CA PRO A 21 58.67 28.07 -8.75
C PRO A 21 57.30 28.34 -9.45
N SER A 22 56.58 29.37 -8.95
CA SER A 22 55.52 30.17 -9.64
C SER A 22 54.20 29.47 -10.04
N SER A 23 53.03 30.12 -10.08
CA SER A 23 52.60 31.51 -9.79
C SER A 23 51.17 31.46 -9.17
N SER A 24 50.87 32.08 -8.02
CA SER A 24 50.31 33.45 -7.84
C SER A 24 49.20 33.86 -8.83
N SER A 25 47.99 34.31 -8.44
CA SER A 25 47.25 34.34 -7.14
C SER A 25 45.74 34.56 -7.45
N ASP A 26 44.75 34.95 -6.61
CA ASP A 26 44.69 35.44 -5.21
C ASP A 26 43.30 35.23 -4.54
N ASN A 27 43.00 35.99 -3.47
CA ASN A 27 41.90 35.79 -2.52
C ASN A 27 40.65 36.67 -2.70
N LEU A 28 39.48 36.01 -2.74
CA LEU A 28 38.17 36.45 -2.18
C LEU A 28 37.48 37.70 -2.84
N PRO A 29 36.18 38.00 -2.55
CA PRO A 29 35.19 37.30 -1.73
C PRO A 29 33.92 36.84 -2.51
N LYS A 30 32.85 36.49 -1.76
CA LYS A 30 31.63 35.80 -2.25
C LYS A 30 30.61 36.70 -2.96
N ALA A 31 29.96 36.16 -4.00
CA ALA A 31 28.61 36.56 -4.43
C ALA A 31 27.69 35.33 -4.59
N LYS A 32 26.41 35.45 -4.21
CA LYS A 32 25.41 34.36 -4.31
C LYS A 32 24.63 34.45 -5.63
N LYS A 33 24.43 33.34 -6.35
CA LYS A 33 23.30 33.17 -7.29
C LYS A 33 22.65 31.79 -7.14
N ALA A 34 21.35 31.72 -7.40
CA ALA A 34 20.46 30.72 -6.82
C ALA A 34 20.59 29.31 -7.44
N ARG A 35 20.55 28.27 -6.57
CA ARG A 35 20.18 26.91 -7.01
C ARG A 35 18.69 26.89 -7.35
N LYS A 36 18.36 26.49 -8.60
CA LYS A 36 16.96 26.33 -9.07
C LYS A 36 16.16 25.41 -8.13
N GLY A 37 14.85 25.67 -8.04
CA GLY A 37 13.98 25.13 -6.99
C GLY A 37 13.83 23.61 -6.99
N GLY A 38 14.64 22.92 -6.18
CA GLY A 38 14.36 21.54 -5.82
C GLY A 38 13.03 21.44 -5.06
N LYS A 39 12.08 20.66 -5.59
CA LYS A 39 10.77 20.39 -4.96
C LYS A 39 10.97 20.14 -3.47
N LYS A 40 10.34 20.95 -2.59
CA LYS A 40 10.44 20.82 -1.13
C LYS A 40 10.17 19.36 -0.76
N LYS A 41 11.22 18.63 -0.34
CA LYS A 41 11.04 17.27 0.21
C LYS A 41 10.07 17.44 1.38
N VAL A 42 8.87 16.85 1.26
CA VAL A 42 7.90 16.81 2.34
C VAL A 42 8.64 16.26 3.55
N LYS A 43 8.79 17.06 4.61
CA LYS A 43 9.42 16.59 5.85
C LYS A 43 8.67 15.32 6.25
N ALA A 44 9.36 14.19 6.32
CA ALA A 44 8.77 12.98 6.86
C ALA A 44 8.23 13.35 8.24
N GLN A 45 6.98 12.96 8.55
CA GLN A 45 6.42 13.24 9.87
C GLN A 45 7.40 12.66 10.90
N GLN A 46 7.86 13.50 11.82
CA GLN A 46 9.01 13.26 12.72
C GLN A 46 8.88 12.02 13.62
N TYR A 47 7.72 11.35 13.56
CA TYR A 47 7.30 10.22 14.39
C TYR A 47 6.83 9.02 13.55
N GLN A 48 7.29 8.87 12.30
CA GLN A 48 6.99 7.71 11.44
C GLN A 48 8.25 7.15 10.76
N LEU A 49 8.55 5.87 11.01
CA LEU A 49 9.46 5.09 10.16
C LEU A 49 8.77 4.73 8.84
N LYS A 50 9.45 4.92 7.70
CA LYS A 50 8.98 4.41 6.42
C LYS A 50 9.02 2.87 6.38
N ARG A 51 8.32 2.25 5.42
CA ARG A 51 8.23 0.78 5.28
C ARG A 51 9.59 0.11 5.06
N ASP A 52 10.49 0.78 4.35
CA ASP A 52 11.89 0.43 4.08
C ASP A 52 12.83 0.61 5.29
N GLN A 53 12.42 1.39 6.30
CA GLN A 53 13.23 1.72 7.48
C GLN A 53 12.90 0.86 8.71
N ILE A 54 12.02 -0.14 8.58
CA ILE A 54 11.58 -1.00 9.68
C ILE A 54 12.27 -2.35 9.52
N PRO A 55 13.19 -2.74 10.43
CA PRO A 55 13.85 -4.04 10.37
C PRO A 55 12.84 -5.19 10.35
N THR A 56 13.10 -6.21 9.54
CA THR A 56 12.20 -7.37 9.37
C THR A 56 11.82 -8.03 10.69
N ALA A 57 12.76 -8.09 11.65
CA ALA A 57 12.55 -8.62 13.00
C ALA A 57 11.54 -7.82 13.88
N LEU A 58 11.26 -6.56 13.53
CA LEU A 58 10.27 -5.72 14.22
C LEU A 58 8.90 -5.69 13.52
N LYS A 59 8.75 -6.37 12.37
CA LYS A 59 7.49 -6.44 11.63
C LYS A 59 6.37 -7.05 12.50
N GLY A 60 6.64 -8.15 13.19
CA GLY A 60 5.67 -8.80 14.07
C GLY A 60 5.23 -7.89 15.22
N THR A 61 6.17 -7.15 15.83
CA THR A 61 5.89 -6.18 16.91
C THR A 61 5.02 -5.03 16.42
N LYS A 62 5.25 -4.56 15.19
CA LYS A 62 4.41 -3.56 14.54
C LYS A 62 3.00 -4.07 14.24
N ASP A 63 2.89 -5.23 13.62
CA ASP A 63 1.60 -5.81 13.22
C ASP A 63 0.76 -6.18 14.47
N ALA A 64 1.42 -6.60 15.57
CA ALA A 64 0.81 -6.76 16.89
C ALA A 64 0.36 -5.43 17.51
N GLY A 65 1.18 -4.38 17.45
CA GLY A 65 0.83 -3.05 17.96
C GLY A 65 -0.34 -2.40 17.21
N TYR A 66 -0.43 -2.61 15.89
CA TYR A 66 -1.60 -2.21 15.11
C TYR A 66 -2.86 -2.98 15.55
N LEU A 67 -2.75 -4.30 15.79
CA LEU A 67 -3.86 -5.10 16.32
C LEU A 67 -4.29 -4.64 17.73
N HIS A 68 -3.35 -4.27 18.61
CA HIS A 68 -3.66 -3.66 19.91
C HIS A 68 -4.43 -2.34 19.75
N GLY A 69 -4.06 -1.51 18.77
CA GLY A 69 -4.84 -0.33 18.40
C GLY A 69 -6.25 -0.67 17.93
N TYR A 70 -6.41 -1.66 17.04
CA TYR A 70 -7.74 -2.13 16.61
C TYR A 70 -8.61 -2.58 17.79
N ILE A 71 -8.02 -3.29 18.78
CA ILE A 71 -8.71 -3.71 20.01
C ILE A 71 -9.16 -2.50 20.84
N LEU A 72 -8.25 -1.58 21.15
CA LEU A 72 -8.56 -0.41 21.98
C LEU A 72 -9.69 0.45 21.37
N PHE A 73 -9.66 0.70 20.07
CA PHE A 73 -10.73 1.41 19.35
C PHE A 73 -12.01 0.58 19.08
N GLY A 74 -12.09 -0.68 19.53
CA GLY A 74 -13.24 -1.56 19.27
C GLY A 74 -13.44 -1.94 17.79
N MET A 75 -12.45 -1.69 16.93
CA MET A 75 -12.54 -1.83 15.48
C MET A 75 -12.22 -3.26 15.04
N VAL A 76 -13.22 -3.96 14.50
CA VAL A 76 -13.10 -5.37 14.07
C VAL A 76 -12.85 -5.55 12.56
N ARG A 77 -12.72 -4.46 11.80
CA ARG A 77 -12.46 -4.47 10.34
C ARG A 77 -11.32 -3.53 9.96
N SER A 78 -10.66 -3.81 8.83
CA SER A 78 -9.55 -2.99 8.31
C SER A 78 -9.99 -1.68 7.64
N ASP A 79 -11.27 -1.54 7.29
CA ASP A 79 -11.88 -0.34 6.71
C ASP A 79 -12.50 0.61 7.76
N SER A 80 -12.76 0.16 9.00
CA SER A 80 -13.30 1.02 10.08
C SER A 80 -12.44 2.27 10.36
N ALA A 81 -13.07 3.44 10.50
CA ALA A 81 -12.42 4.64 11.02
C ALA A 81 -12.40 4.64 12.57
N PRO A 82 -11.39 5.23 13.22
CA PRO A 82 -11.42 5.45 14.66
C PRO A 82 -12.49 6.48 15.03
N SER A 83 -13.11 6.30 16.20
CA SER A 83 -13.94 7.30 16.85
C SER A 83 -13.17 8.60 17.13
N ARG A 84 -13.89 9.72 17.26
CA ARG A 84 -13.33 11.02 17.62
C ARG A 84 -13.97 11.54 18.91
N PRO A 85 -13.19 12.12 19.84
CA PRO A 85 -13.75 12.76 21.03
C PRO A 85 -14.45 14.08 20.66
N SER A 86 -15.43 14.48 21.47
CA SER A 86 -15.98 15.84 21.40
C SER A 86 -15.09 16.82 22.16
N ALA A 87 -15.10 18.09 21.77
CA ALA A 87 -14.34 19.14 22.49
C ALA A 87 -14.75 19.22 23.97
N SER A 88 -16.03 18.99 24.28
CA SER A 88 -16.54 18.93 25.66
C SER A 88 -15.96 17.75 26.44
N ALA A 89 -15.74 16.58 25.82
CA ALA A 89 -15.14 15.42 26.48
C ALA A 89 -13.66 15.68 26.82
N ILE A 90 -12.89 16.25 25.89
CA ILE A 90 -11.49 16.67 26.14
C ILE A 90 -11.44 17.70 27.28
N ALA A 91 -12.22 18.78 27.18
CA ALA A 91 -12.25 19.83 28.20
C ALA A 91 -12.75 19.35 29.57
N THR A 92 -13.59 18.31 29.63
CA THR A 92 -14.01 17.69 30.90
C THR A 92 -12.89 16.84 31.50
N PHE A 93 -12.11 16.15 30.67
CA PHE A 93 -10.94 15.39 31.12
C PHE A 93 -9.82 16.31 31.62
N GLU A 94 -9.49 17.36 30.87
CA GLU A 94 -8.40 18.30 31.20
C GLU A 94 -8.76 19.24 32.37
N LYS A 95 -10.06 19.35 32.73
CA LYS A 95 -10.50 19.93 34.02
C LYS A 95 -10.40 18.96 35.20
N ARG A 96 -10.38 17.64 34.96
CA ARG A 96 -10.36 16.60 36.01
C ARG A 96 -8.94 16.21 36.41
N TYR A 97 -7.98 16.26 35.47
CA TYR A 97 -6.61 15.80 35.68
C TYR A 97 -5.60 16.92 35.42
N THR A 98 -4.60 17.04 36.31
CA THR A 98 -3.47 17.97 36.15
C THR A 98 -2.30 17.26 35.43
N PRO A 99 -1.29 18.00 34.92
CA PRO A 99 -0.12 17.38 34.26
C PRO A 99 0.63 16.36 35.13
N ASN A 100 0.61 16.51 36.45
CA ASN A 100 1.25 15.59 37.40
C ASN A 100 0.65 14.17 37.36
N PHE A 101 -0.61 14.03 36.95
CA PHE A 101 -1.31 12.75 36.83
C PHE A 101 -0.56 11.74 35.95
N LEU A 102 0.23 12.19 34.96
CA LEU A 102 1.04 11.31 34.12
C LEU A 102 2.13 10.53 34.90
N GLN A 103 2.59 11.04 36.04
CA GLN A 103 3.56 10.37 36.91
C GLN A 103 2.88 9.26 37.72
N GLU A 104 1.70 9.56 38.29
CA GLU A 104 0.86 8.62 39.04
C GLU A 104 0.28 7.52 38.16
N LEU A 105 -0.08 7.85 36.91
CA LEU A 105 -0.75 6.97 35.96
C LEU A 105 -0.01 5.65 35.74
N GLN A 106 1.32 5.65 35.61
CA GLN A 106 2.07 4.39 35.45
C GLN A 106 1.93 3.45 36.66
N GLN A 107 1.81 4.00 37.87
CA GLN A 107 1.60 3.19 39.07
C GLN A 107 0.16 2.71 39.16
N ILE A 108 -0.82 3.57 38.87
CA ILE A 108 -2.25 3.20 38.78
C ILE A 108 -2.44 2.04 37.79
N LEU A 109 -1.84 2.14 36.60
CA LEU A 109 -1.94 1.11 35.56
C LEU A 109 -1.28 -0.23 35.94
N ARG A 110 -0.38 -0.25 36.92
CA ARG A 110 0.28 -1.47 37.41
C ARG A 110 -0.46 -2.13 38.58
N THR A 111 -1.33 -1.40 39.28
CA THR A 111 -2.11 -1.88 40.44
C THR A 111 -3.59 -2.10 40.15
N THR A 112 -4.03 -2.04 38.89
CA THR A 112 -5.44 -2.13 38.52
C THR A 112 -6.09 -3.46 38.88
N VAL A 113 -7.29 -3.41 39.48
CA VAL A 113 -8.15 -4.58 39.70
C VAL A 113 -9.24 -4.70 38.62
N PRO A 114 -9.71 -5.91 38.27
CA PRO A 114 -10.66 -6.12 37.17
C PRO A 114 -11.97 -5.33 37.32
N HIS A 115 -12.32 -4.51 36.32
CA HIS A 115 -13.52 -3.67 36.36
C HIS A 115 -14.69 -4.28 35.58
N SER A 116 -15.88 -4.34 36.20
CA SER A 116 -17.14 -4.77 35.55
C SER A 116 -17.47 -4.08 34.22
N LYS A 117 -17.12 -2.80 34.02
CA LYS A 117 -17.24 -2.10 32.73
C LYS A 117 -16.34 -2.72 31.65
N ALA A 118 -15.14 -3.19 32.01
CA ALA A 118 -14.21 -3.83 31.06
C ALA A 118 -14.82 -5.11 30.46
N ALA A 119 -15.52 -5.92 31.26
CA ALA A 119 -16.22 -7.10 30.76
C ALA A 119 -17.28 -6.78 29.70
N LYS A 120 -17.98 -5.64 29.82
CA LYS A 120 -18.91 -5.16 28.78
C LYS A 120 -18.17 -4.75 27.50
N MET A 121 -17.01 -4.09 27.60
CA MET A 121 -16.18 -3.73 26.45
C MET A 121 -15.63 -4.98 25.73
N VAL A 122 -15.22 -5.99 26.49
CA VAL A 122 -14.83 -7.32 25.98
C VAL A 122 -15.98 -7.99 25.24
N ALA A 123 -17.18 -8.04 25.82
CA ALA A 123 -18.36 -8.64 25.18
C ALA A 123 -18.65 -7.98 23.82
N MET A 124 -18.71 -6.65 23.77
CA MET A 124 -18.98 -5.90 22.53
C MET A 124 -17.96 -6.19 21.43
N ILE A 125 -16.65 -6.16 21.71
CA ILE A 125 -15.65 -6.45 20.67
C ILE A 125 -15.66 -7.93 20.27
N ARG A 126 -15.93 -8.85 21.19
CA ARG A 126 -16.06 -10.30 20.88
C ARG A 126 -17.27 -10.58 19.98
N GLU A 127 -18.40 -9.93 20.20
CA GLU A 127 -19.60 -10.08 19.36
C GLU A 127 -19.41 -9.47 17.97
N GLY A 128 -18.83 -8.26 17.89
CA GLY A 128 -18.41 -7.66 16.62
C GLY A 128 -17.42 -8.55 15.87
N ALA A 129 -16.45 -9.15 16.56
CA ALA A 129 -15.46 -10.05 15.97
C ALA A 129 -16.09 -11.37 15.50
N LYS A 130 -17.03 -11.98 16.25
CA LYS A 130 -17.77 -13.16 15.80
C LYS A 130 -18.49 -12.90 14.47
N ARG A 131 -19.17 -11.75 14.35
CA ARG A 131 -19.88 -11.31 13.14
C ARG A 131 -18.91 -11.10 11.96
N GLU A 132 -17.88 -10.27 12.14
CA GLU A 132 -17.00 -9.88 11.04
C GLU A 132 -15.96 -10.94 10.66
N ALA A 133 -15.69 -11.93 11.52
CA ALA A 133 -14.87 -13.09 11.16
C ALA A 133 -15.58 -13.99 10.14
N GLY A 134 -16.91 -14.12 10.23
CA GLY A 134 -17.76 -14.76 9.22
C GLY A 134 -17.73 -14.00 7.88
N ASN A 135 -17.76 -12.66 7.94
CA ASN A 135 -17.55 -11.76 6.79
C ASN A 135 -16.09 -11.74 6.28
N GLY A 136 -15.21 -12.59 6.82
CA GLY A 136 -13.84 -12.78 6.34
C GLY A 136 -12.81 -11.78 6.87
N SER A 137 -13.15 -10.87 7.79
CA SER A 137 -12.19 -9.94 8.39
C SER A 137 -11.10 -10.69 9.14
N GLN A 138 -9.83 -10.48 8.75
CA GLN A 138 -8.70 -11.09 9.45
C GLN A 138 -8.50 -10.47 10.84
N ILE A 139 -8.74 -9.16 11.01
CA ILE A 139 -8.65 -8.48 12.31
C ILE A 139 -9.66 -9.09 13.29
N ALA A 140 -10.87 -9.41 12.82
CA ALA A 140 -11.87 -10.08 13.64
C ALA A 140 -11.40 -11.48 14.09
N LYS A 141 -10.82 -12.28 13.19
CA LYS A 141 -10.23 -13.60 13.52
C LYS A 141 -9.07 -13.47 14.52
N ASP A 142 -8.16 -12.53 14.26
CA ASP A 142 -7.04 -12.20 15.15
C ASP A 142 -7.52 -11.83 16.57
N ILE A 143 -8.63 -11.09 16.69
CA ILE A 143 -9.27 -10.71 17.96
C ILE A 143 -9.91 -11.92 18.67
N LEU A 144 -10.45 -12.89 17.93
CA LEU A 144 -11.01 -14.12 18.52
C LEU A 144 -9.93 -15.05 19.09
N GLU A 145 -8.76 -15.13 18.45
CA GLU A 145 -7.64 -15.97 18.91
C GLU A 145 -6.96 -15.46 20.21
N ILE A 146 -7.16 -14.19 20.57
CA ILE A 146 -6.62 -13.62 21.82
C ILE A 146 -7.40 -14.13 23.04
N LYS A 147 -6.69 -14.49 24.12
CA LYS A 147 -7.32 -14.90 25.39
C LYS A 147 -8.04 -13.73 26.06
N GLU A 148 -9.21 -14.04 26.64
CA GLU A 148 -10.10 -13.02 27.18
C GLU A 148 -9.51 -12.20 28.33
N THR A 149 -8.68 -12.83 29.16
CA THR A 149 -7.93 -12.17 30.25
C THR A 149 -7.07 -11.01 29.77
N PHE A 150 -6.53 -11.05 28.55
CA PHE A 150 -5.75 -9.95 27.97
C PHE A 150 -6.63 -8.79 27.50
N LEU A 151 -7.83 -9.07 26.99
CA LEU A 151 -8.81 -8.05 26.61
C LEU A 151 -9.39 -7.37 27.87
N LEU A 152 -9.70 -8.16 28.90
CA LEU A 152 -10.13 -7.67 30.22
C LEU A 152 -9.08 -6.76 30.86
N SER A 153 -7.81 -7.19 30.87
CA SER A 153 -6.69 -6.39 31.38
C SER A 153 -6.53 -5.08 30.58
N THR A 154 -6.54 -5.16 29.25
CA THR A 154 -6.42 -4.00 28.35
C THR A 154 -7.51 -2.94 28.63
N TYR A 155 -8.79 -3.33 28.68
CA TYR A 155 -9.87 -2.37 28.97
C TYR A 155 -9.93 -1.93 30.45
N THR A 156 -9.44 -2.76 31.37
CA THR A 156 -9.31 -2.36 32.78
C THR A 156 -8.29 -1.22 32.92
N MET A 157 -7.16 -1.28 32.20
CA MET A 157 -6.19 -0.19 32.13
C MET A 157 -6.78 1.12 31.56
N VAL A 158 -7.61 1.04 30.51
CA VAL A 158 -8.33 2.21 29.96
C VAL A 158 -9.20 2.86 31.04
N LEU A 159 -10.02 2.07 31.73
CA LEU A 159 -10.94 2.58 32.76
C LEU A 159 -10.20 3.13 33.99
N ALA A 160 -9.09 2.50 34.40
CA ALA A 160 -8.27 2.96 35.51
C ALA A 160 -7.55 4.30 35.24
N ALA A 161 -7.29 4.62 33.97
CA ALA A 161 -6.80 5.93 33.55
C ALA A 161 -7.86 7.04 33.55
N GLY A 162 -9.08 6.76 34.05
CA GLY A 162 -10.21 7.70 34.04
C GLY A 162 -10.92 7.82 32.69
N LEU A 163 -10.58 6.98 31.71
CA LEU A 163 -11.16 7.00 30.37
C LEU A 163 -12.39 6.07 30.33
N GLU A 164 -13.59 6.64 30.26
CA GLU A 164 -14.83 5.85 30.18
C GLU A 164 -14.98 5.11 28.84
N VAL A 165 -14.41 5.67 27.78
CA VAL A 165 -14.34 5.11 26.43
C VAL A 165 -12.97 5.47 25.84
N TRP A 166 -12.36 4.54 25.10
CA TRP A 166 -11.15 4.82 24.34
C TRP A 166 -11.43 5.75 23.15
N CYS A 167 -10.92 6.98 23.17
CA CYS A 167 -11.22 7.96 22.13
C CYS A 167 -10.15 9.06 21.99
N PRO A 168 -8.86 8.73 21.77
CA PRO A 168 -7.79 9.73 21.65
C PRO A 168 -8.05 10.69 20.48
N ASP A 169 -7.68 11.97 20.63
CA ASP A 169 -7.74 12.92 19.52
C ASP A 169 -6.54 12.70 18.58
N VAL A 170 -6.69 11.73 17.68
CA VAL A 170 -5.70 11.40 16.66
C VAL A 170 -5.46 12.53 15.65
N LEU A 171 -6.26 13.61 15.65
CA LEU A 171 -6.12 14.73 14.71
C LEU A 171 -5.47 15.97 15.33
N GLY A 172 -5.76 16.29 16.60
CA GLY A 172 -5.25 17.47 17.30
C GLY A 172 -3.82 17.37 17.86
N ALA A 173 -3.60 17.99 19.02
CA ALA A 173 -2.29 18.18 19.64
C ALA A 173 -1.74 16.87 20.24
N PRO A 174 -0.62 16.32 19.73
CA PRO A 174 -0.07 15.03 20.16
C PRO A 174 0.64 15.08 21.54
N ASP A 175 0.65 16.26 22.14
CA ASP A 175 1.29 16.68 23.38
C ASP A 175 0.26 17.23 24.39
N SER A 176 -1.03 17.31 24.03
CA SER A 176 -2.11 17.55 24.99
C SER A 176 -2.14 16.47 26.09
N LEU A 177 -2.53 16.85 27.31
CA LEU A 177 -2.60 15.92 28.45
C LEU A 177 -3.54 14.74 28.12
N TYR A 178 -4.65 15.03 27.44
CA TYR A 178 -5.60 14.02 26.94
C TYR A 178 -4.92 12.95 26.07
N ASN A 179 -4.09 13.35 25.11
CA ASN A 179 -3.39 12.40 24.23
C ASN A 179 -2.18 11.73 24.90
N GLN A 180 -1.48 12.41 25.81
CA GLN A 180 -0.38 11.81 26.58
C GLN A 180 -0.87 10.68 27.50
N VAL A 181 -2.02 10.84 28.16
CA VAL A 181 -2.66 9.78 28.96
C VAL A 181 -3.00 8.58 28.08
N HIS A 182 -3.66 8.80 26.94
CA HIS A 182 -3.94 7.71 25.99
C HIS A 182 -2.65 7.02 25.51
N GLU A 183 -1.60 7.76 25.17
CA GLU A 183 -0.33 7.15 24.73
C GLU A 183 0.34 6.31 25.82
N THR A 184 0.30 6.75 27.08
CA THR A 184 0.80 5.98 28.23
C THR A 184 -0.01 4.70 28.44
N VAL A 185 -1.34 4.79 28.41
CA VAL A 185 -2.22 3.62 28.50
C VAL A 185 -1.90 2.63 27.38
N PHE A 186 -1.85 3.08 26.13
CA PHE A 186 -1.56 2.23 24.97
C PHE A 186 -0.24 1.45 25.14
N PHE A 187 0.84 2.13 25.56
CA PHE A 187 2.13 1.46 25.68
C PHE A 187 2.18 0.49 26.86
N GLU A 188 1.60 0.82 28.02
CA GLU A 188 1.57 -0.11 29.16
C GLU A 188 0.65 -1.32 28.90
N SER A 189 -0.53 -1.13 28.31
CA SER A 189 -1.42 -2.24 27.95
C SER A 189 -0.83 -3.10 26.82
N PHE A 190 -0.18 -2.50 25.81
CA PHE A 190 0.50 -3.25 24.76
C PHE A 190 1.68 -4.04 25.31
N ARG A 191 2.52 -3.42 26.15
CA ARG A 191 3.70 -4.05 26.78
C ARG A 191 3.28 -5.23 27.66
N SER A 192 2.27 -5.05 28.50
CA SER A 192 1.71 -6.10 29.36
C SER A 192 1.19 -7.30 28.56
N ALA A 193 0.34 -7.05 27.56
CA ALA A 193 -0.21 -8.10 26.70
C ALA A 193 0.87 -8.80 25.85
N ASN A 194 1.88 -8.06 25.36
CA ASN A 194 2.97 -8.62 24.56
C ASN A 194 3.92 -9.50 25.38
N ILE A 195 4.28 -9.09 26.61
CA ILE A 195 5.06 -9.90 27.55
C ILE A 195 4.29 -11.19 27.92
N SER A 196 2.96 -11.11 28.04
CA SER A 196 2.11 -12.28 28.28
C SER A 196 1.80 -13.11 27.02
N TYR A 197 2.52 -12.89 25.91
CA TYR A 197 2.38 -13.56 24.62
C TYR A 197 0.98 -13.49 23.96
N ALA A 198 0.14 -12.51 24.33
CA ALA A 198 -1.21 -12.33 23.79
C ALA A 198 -1.25 -12.25 22.26
N TYR A 199 -0.19 -11.68 21.66
CA TYR A 199 -0.07 -11.46 20.22
C TYR A 199 0.80 -12.49 19.50
N ARG A 200 0.99 -13.71 20.05
CA ARG A 200 1.79 -14.79 19.44
C ARG A 200 1.47 -15.01 17.94
N ILE A 201 0.21 -14.83 17.55
CA ILE A 201 -0.31 -14.91 16.18
C ILE A 201 0.35 -13.94 15.18
N LYS A 202 1.04 -12.90 15.64
CA LYS A 202 1.82 -11.95 14.80
C LYS A 202 3.34 -12.14 14.90
N GLY A 203 3.82 -13.07 15.73
CA GLY A 203 5.25 -13.26 16.01
C GLY A 203 6.00 -12.00 16.46
N PRO A 204 5.48 -11.21 17.43
CA PRO A 204 6.17 -10.02 17.93
C PRO A 204 7.42 -10.36 18.73
N THR A 205 8.38 -9.44 18.72
CA THR A 205 9.49 -9.44 19.66
C THR A 205 9.19 -8.50 20.83
N THR A 206 9.86 -8.68 21.97
CA THR A 206 9.83 -7.72 23.08
C THR A 206 10.55 -6.42 22.72
N THR A 207 11.59 -6.52 21.90
CA THR A 207 12.31 -5.39 21.29
C THR A 207 11.36 -4.48 20.49
N GLY A 208 11.50 -3.16 20.69
CA GLY A 208 10.72 -2.16 19.95
C GLY A 208 9.27 -1.96 20.41
N THR A 209 8.81 -2.67 21.45
CA THR A 209 7.49 -2.46 22.07
C THR A 209 7.26 -1.00 22.51
N ASN A 210 8.29 -0.38 23.11
CA ASN A 210 8.26 1.01 23.57
C ASN A 210 8.66 2.02 22.47
N ASN A 211 8.61 1.68 21.18
CA ASN A 211 9.02 2.58 20.09
C ASN A 211 7.83 3.33 19.46
N PRO A 212 7.62 4.62 19.77
CA PRO A 212 6.52 5.38 19.19
C PRO A 212 6.63 5.55 17.66
N ALA A 213 7.83 5.65 17.09
CA ALA A 213 7.99 5.75 15.64
C ALA A 213 7.64 4.45 14.88
N LEU A 214 7.45 3.33 15.59
CA LEU A 214 6.98 2.05 15.08
C LEU A 214 5.45 1.87 15.23
N ILE A 215 4.86 2.32 16.35
CA ILE A 215 3.50 1.92 16.78
C ILE A 215 2.52 3.10 17.02
N ARG A 216 2.98 4.34 17.28
CA ARG A 216 2.13 5.51 17.62
C ARG A 216 1.02 5.75 16.60
N TYR A 217 -0.07 6.40 17.03
CA TYR A 217 -1.35 6.64 16.31
C TYR A 217 -1.29 7.18 14.87
N SER A 218 -0.12 7.52 14.32
CA SER A 218 0.16 7.79 12.90
C SER A 218 -0.75 7.07 11.89
N TYR A 219 -0.92 5.76 12.03
CA TYR A 219 -1.78 4.94 11.17
C TYR A 219 -3.27 5.28 11.35
N MET A 220 -3.75 5.37 12.59
CA MET A 220 -5.15 5.72 12.89
C MET A 220 -5.46 7.19 12.53
N ARG A 221 -4.52 8.12 12.74
CA ARG A 221 -4.56 9.51 12.25
C ARG A 221 -4.76 9.55 10.74
N ARG A 222 -4.02 8.74 9.98
CA ARG A 222 -4.20 8.65 8.52
C ARG A 222 -5.60 8.13 8.15
N LYS A 223 -6.15 7.15 8.87
CA LYS A 223 -7.53 6.68 8.65
C LYS A 223 -8.54 7.80 8.92
N ALA A 224 -8.45 8.46 10.07
CA ALA A 224 -9.29 9.60 10.43
C ALA A 224 -9.20 10.77 9.42
N GLN A 225 -8.01 11.05 8.86
CA GLN A 225 -7.82 12.08 7.85
C GLN A 225 -8.45 11.73 6.48
N ILE A 226 -8.48 10.45 6.10
CA ILE A 226 -9.16 10.00 4.88
C ILE A 226 -10.67 10.15 5.08
N GLU A 227 -11.20 9.61 6.17
CA GLU A 227 -12.64 9.60 6.46
C GLU A 227 -13.21 11.01 6.68
N LEU A 228 -12.46 11.90 7.34
CA LEU A 228 -12.86 13.31 7.51
C LEU A 228 -12.87 14.09 6.19
N ARG A 229 -12.00 13.74 5.23
CA ARG A 229 -11.97 14.39 3.92
C ARG A 229 -13.06 13.86 2.98
N THR A 230 -13.37 12.56 3.09
CA THR A 230 -14.36 11.89 2.24
C THR A 230 -14.94 10.71 3.02
N PRO A 231 -16.10 10.87 3.67
CA PRO A 231 -16.78 9.78 4.37
C PRO A 231 -17.04 8.60 3.43
N GLY A 232 -16.96 7.38 3.95
CA GLY A 232 -17.02 6.14 3.19
C GLY A 232 -15.72 5.75 2.49
N LYS A 233 -14.78 6.68 2.25
CA LYS A 233 -13.64 6.39 1.35
C LYS A 233 -12.69 5.32 1.89
N LEU A 234 -12.67 5.02 3.20
CA LEU A 234 -11.94 3.85 3.71
C LEU A 234 -12.58 2.51 3.28
N ALA A 235 -13.90 2.43 3.14
CA ALA A 235 -14.61 1.27 2.62
C ALA A 235 -14.34 1.11 1.12
N ASP A 236 -14.50 2.17 0.31
CA ASP A 236 -14.24 2.09 -1.14
C ASP A 236 -12.79 1.65 -1.42
N ASN A 237 -11.81 2.22 -0.71
CA ASN A 237 -10.40 1.83 -0.84
C ASN A 237 -10.18 0.33 -0.52
N ALA A 238 -10.98 -0.23 0.39
CA ALA A 238 -10.94 -1.64 0.72
C ALA A 238 -11.63 -2.51 -0.33
N ASP A 239 -12.73 -2.07 -0.95
CA ASP A 239 -13.39 -2.79 -2.06
C ASP A 239 -12.60 -2.71 -3.38
N GLU A 240 -12.04 -1.54 -3.71
CA GLU A 240 -10.99 -1.41 -4.73
C GLU A 240 -9.85 -2.41 -4.49
N GLY A 241 -9.39 -2.50 -3.23
CA GLY A 241 -8.35 -3.44 -2.80
C GLY A 241 -8.78 -4.90 -2.97
N ARG A 242 -10.00 -5.25 -2.58
CA ARG A 242 -10.60 -6.59 -2.76
C ARG A 242 -10.67 -6.94 -4.26
N SER A 243 -11.12 -6.03 -5.12
CA SER A 243 -11.22 -6.30 -6.57
C SER A 243 -9.88 -6.35 -7.29
N ARG A 244 -8.91 -5.49 -6.90
CA ARG A 244 -7.54 -5.53 -7.43
C ARG A 244 -6.86 -6.87 -7.11
N ASN A 245 -6.97 -7.33 -5.87
CA ASN A 245 -6.44 -8.63 -5.44
C ASN A 245 -7.14 -9.83 -6.11
N ARG A 246 -8.43 -9.70 -6.48
CA ARG A 246 -9.17 -10.68 -7.29
C ARG A 246 -8.62 -10.76 -8.72
N ARG A 247 -8.56 -9.61 -9.41
CA ARG A 247 -8.00 -9.47 -10.77
C ARG A 247 -6.56 -10.00 -10.87
N ALA A 248 -5.70 -9.70 -9.89
CA ALA A 248 -4.33 -10.21 -9.83
C ALA A 248 -4.24 -11.74 -9.75
N ARG A 249 -5.04 -12.39 -8.88
CA ARG A 249 -5.09 -13.86 -8.78
C ARG A 249 -5.65 -14.53 -10.04
N LEU A 250 -6.56 -13.85 -10.75
CA LEU A 250 -7.07 -14.34 -12.03
C LEU A 250 -6.03 -14.22 -13.15
N ALA A 251 -5.26 -13.13 -13.18
CA ALA A 251 -4.12 -12.96 -14.08
C ALA A 251 -3.04 -14.03 -13.84
N GLU A 252 -2.70 -14.31 -12.57
CA GLU A 252 -1.79 -15.39 -12.14
C GLU A 252 -2.26 -16.77 -12.65
N LYS A 253 -3.55 -17.14 -12.41
CA LYS A 253 -4.15 -18.37 -12.96
C LYS A 253 -4.05 -18.45 -14.49
N ARG A 254 -4.29 -17.35 -15.20
CA ARG A 254 -4.26 -17.26 -16.66
C ARG A 254 -2.84 -17.40 -17.20
N GLN A 255 -1.86 -16.77 -16.56
CA GLN A 255 -0.45 -16.88 -16.93
C GLN A 255 0.08 -18.30 -16.70
N ALA A 256 -0.26 -18.92 -15.56
CA ALA A 256 0.11 -20.31 -15.27
C ALA A 256 -0.51 -21.30 -16.29
N PHE A 257 -1.78 -21.12 -16.67
CA PHE A 257 -2.40 -21.94 -17.71
C PHE A 257 -1.81 -21.67 -19.11
N ALA A 258 -1.52 -20.42 -19.46
CA ALA A 258 -0.90 -20.09 -20.73
C ALA A 258 0.52 -20.68 -20.84
N LEU A 259 1.27 -20.72 -19.74
CA LEU A 259 2.57 -21.40 -19.65
C LEU A 259 2.42 -22.93 -19.80
N LYS A 260 1.46 -23.56 -19.12
CA LYS A 260 1.10 -24.99 -19.30
C LYS A 260 0.76 -25.31 -20.75
N ASP A 261 -0.02 -24.46 -21.41
CA ASP A 261 -0.40 -24.58 -22.82
C ASP A 261 0.73 -24.16 -23.79
N LYS A 262 1.94 -23.83 -23.31
CA LYS A 262 3.10 -23.42 -24.12
C LYS A 262 2.85 -22.20 -25.02
N PHE A 263 2.20 -21.16 -24.49
CA PHE A 263 2.18 -19.85 -25.14
C PHE A 263 3.52 -19.10 -24.96
N PRO A 264 3.92 -18.25 -25.92
CA PRO A 264 5.17 -17.50 -25.87
C PRO A 264 5.07 -16.29 -24.93
N ASP A 265 6.20 -15.82 -24.40
CA ASP A 265 6.31 -14.79 -23.35
C ASP A 265 5.49 -13.52 -23.60
N ARG A 266 5.38 -13.08 -24.86
CA ARG A 266 4.54 -11.95 -25.27
C ARG A 266 3.07 -12.12 -24.85
N VAL A 267 2.52 -13.32 -24.94
CA VAL A 267 1.18 -13.66 -24.45
C VAL A 267 1.16 -13.78 -22.92
N LEU A 268 2.23 -14.31 -22.29
CA LEU A 268 2.34 -14.40 -20.84
C LEU A 268 2.36 -13.00 -20.17
N GLN A 269 2.95 -12.00 -20.84
CA GLN A 269 2.88 -10.58 -20.43
C GLN A 269 1.46 -10.02 -20.57
N LEU A 270 0.81 -10.23 -21.73
CA LEU A 270 -0.57 -9.76 -21.98
C LEU A 270 -1.56 -10.21 -20.91
N VAL A 271 -1.53 -11.49 -20.53
CA VAL A 271 -2.49 -12.06 -19.56
C VAL A 271 -2.11 -11.84 -18.10
N GLY A 272 -0.82 -11.59 -17.83
CA GLY A 272 -0.26 -11.49 -16.47
C GLY A 272 -0.41 -10.15 -15.78
N ASP A 273 -0.58 -9.03 -16.50
CA ASP A 273 -0.85 -7.74 -15.86
C ASP A 273 -2.30 -7.70 -15.31
N GLU A 274 -2.44 -7.49 -13.99
CA GLU A 274 -3.71 -7.36 -13.27
C GLU A 274 -4.68 -6.34 -13.91
N ARG A 275 -4.14 -5.37 -14.68
CA ARG A 275 -4.87 -4.25 -15.29
C ARG A 275 -5.41 -4.57 -16.68
N CYS A 276 -4.86 -5.56 -17.37
CA CYS A 276 -5.41 -6.11 -18.62
C CYS A 276 -6.71 -6.90 -18.37
N ASN A 277 -6.95 -7.28 -17.11
CA ASN A 277 -8.03 -8.15 -16.68
C ASN A 277 -9.12 -7.32 -15.94
N SER A 278 -10.39 -7.47 -16.32
CA SER A 278 -11.58 -6.79 -15.75
C SER A 278 -12.66 -7.79 -15.31
N ASP A 279 -12.24 -9.03 -15.07
CA ASP A 279 -13.08 -10.21 -15.24
C ASP A 279 -13.55 -10.85 -13.91
N ASP A 280 -13.26 -10.24 -12.74
CA ASP A 280 -13.65 -10.73 -11.39
C ASP A 280 -14.02 -9.57 -10.44
N ASP A 281 -14.82 -8.62 -10.95
CA ASP A 281 -15.38 -7.53 -10.14
C ASP A 281 -16.71 -7.97 -9.49
N SER A 282 -16.84 -7.77 -8.17
CA SER A 282 -18.06 -8.13 -7.43
C SER A 282 -19.15 -7.06 -7.55
N GLY A 283 -20.39 -7.50 -7.64
CA GLY A 283 -21.59 -6.70 -7.39
C GLY A 283 -22.64 -7.54 -6.66
N THR A 284 -23.86 -7.04 -6.59
CA THR A 284 -25.05 -7.79 -6.17
C THR A 284 -26.03 -7.90 -7.34
N ASP A 285 -26.76 -9.01 -7.43
CA ASP A 285 -28.00 -9.04 -8.22
C ASP A 285 -29.19 -8.47 -7.40
N ASP A 286 -30.37 -8.45 -8.01
CA ASP A 286 -31.59 -7.87 -7.45
C ASP A 286 -32.08 -8.62 -6.19
N ASP A 287 -31.67 -9.88 -6.02
CA ASP A 287 -31.88 -10.69 -4.80
C ASP A 287 -30.82 -10.39 -3.70
N HIS A 288 -29.99 -9.36 -3.87
CA HIS A 288 -28.82 -9.02 -3.05
C HIS A 288 -27.74 -10.13 -2.97
N LYS A 289 -27.73 -11.12 -3.86
CA LYS A 289 -26.72 -12.19 -3.86
C LYS A 289 -25.45 -11.67 -4.53
N VAL A 290 -24.28 -12.01 -3.97
CA VAL A 290 -22.99 -11.54 -4.49
C VAL A 290 -22.68 -12.21 -5.83
N ILE A 291 -22.88 -11.47 -6.92
CA ILE A 291 -22.48 -11.86 -8.26
C ILE A 291 -21.06 -11.39 -8.55
N TYR A 292 -20.38 -12.13 -9.42
CA TYR A 292 -19.08 -11.74 -9.96
C TYR A 292 -19.23 -11.50 -11.44
N SER A 293 -18.75 -10.35 -11.89
CA SER A 293 -19.04 -9.77 -13.19
C SER A 293 -17.77 -9.64 -14.02
N ILE A 294 -17.90 -9.97 -15.30
CA ILE A 294 -16.92 -9.59 -16.33
C ILE A 294 -17.36 -8.23 -16.86
N LYS A 295 -16.66 -7.18 -16.41
CA LYS A 295 -16.94 -5.79 -16.81
C LYS A 295 -16.17 -5.38 -18.05
N GLY A 296 -16.68 -4.35 -18.73
CA GLY A 296 -15.98 -3.64 -19.79
C GLY A 296 -14.61 -3.09 -19.35
N LYS A 297 -13.75 -2.90 -20.36
CA LYS A 297 -12.53 -2.11 -20.27
C LYS A 297 -12.33 -1.42 -21.63
N SER A 298 -12.80 -0.19 -21.72
CA SER A 298 -12.81 0.72 -22.88
C SER A 298 -11.45 0.85 -23.56
N LEU A 299 -10.38 0.81 -22.78
CA LEU A 299 -9.00 0.84 -23.28
C LEU A 299 -8.50 -0.50 -23.84
N ARG A 300 -9.26 -1.61 -23.79
CA ARG A 300 -8.80 -2.96 -24.17
C ARG A 300 -9.32 -3.37 -25.54
N SER A 301 -8.42 -3.78 -26.45
CA SER A 301 -8.79 -4.15 -27.81
C SER A 301 -9.82 -5.30 -27.88
N ALA A 302 -10.60 -5.32 -28.96
CA ALA A 302 -11.46 -6.45 -29.30
C ALA A 302 -10.66 -7.76 -29.47
N SER A 303 -9.42 -7.67 -29.97
CA SER A 303 -8.48 -8.79 -30.09
C SER A 303 -8.14 -9.38 -28.72
N ALA A 304 -7.56 -8.57 -27.82
CA ALA A 304 -7.19 -9.00 -26.47
C ALA A 304 -8.40 -9.51 -25.68
N THR A 305 -9.56 -8.84 -25.79
CA THR A 305 -10.81 -9.28 -25.16
C THR A 305 -11.26 -10.66 -25.69
N SER A 306 -11.25 -10.87 -27.02
CA SER A 306 -11.62 -12.17 -27.61
C SER A 306 -10.66 -13.28 -27.19
N PHE A 307 -9.35 -13.00 -27.17
CA PHE A 307 -8.33 -13.97 -26.79
C PHE A 307 -8.41 -14.34 -25.30
N ILE A 308 -8.51 -13.35 -24.41
CA ILE A 308 -8.58 -13.57 -22.96
C ILE A 308 -9.83 -14.40 -22.60
N HIS A 309 -10.97 -14.13 -23.23
CA HIS A 309 -12.17 -14.96 -23.05
C HIS A 309 -11.93 -16.40 -23.53
N LYS A 310 -11.44 -16.62 -24.77
CA LYS A 310 -11.13 -17.96 -25.30
C LYS A 310 -10.06 -18.73 -24.48
N LEU A 311 -9.15 -18.02 -23.84
CA LEU A 311 -8.15 -18.61 -22.93
C LEU A 311 -8.81 -19.05 -21.62
N GLU A 312 -9.64 -18.20 -21.02
CA GLU A 312 -10.36 -18.51 -19.78
C GLU A 312 -11.38 -19.62 -19.95
N ASP A 313 -12.14 -19.61 -21.05
CA ASP A 313 -13.16 -20.63 -21.37
C ASP A 313 -12.49 -22.02 -21.50
N ARG A 314 -11.30 -22.11 -22.14
CA ARG A 314 -10.48 -23.34 -22.18
C ARG A 314 -9.86 -23.70 -20.83
N ARG A 315 -9.41 -22.72 -20.04
CA ARG A 315 -8.83 -22.93 -18.70
C ARG A 315 -9.87 -23.52 -17.74
N ILE A 316 -11.12 -23.05 -17.82
CA ILE A 316 -12.23 -23.57 -17.01
C ILE A 316 -12.53 -25.03 -17.39
N ALA A 317 -12.52 -25.37 -18.69
CA ALA A 317 -12.71 -26.76 -19.13
C ALA A 317 -11.58 -27.70 -18.66
N ASP A 318 -10.32 -27.26 -18.73
CA ASP A 318 -9.16 -28.02 -18.21
C ASP A 318 -9.22 -28.21 -16.68
N ASP A 319 -9.60 -27.16 -15.92
CA ASP A 319 -9.82 -27.27 -14.47
C ASP A 319 -10.97 -28.22 -14.09
N GLN A 320 -12.06 -28.26 -14.88
CA GLN A 320 -13.16 -29.20 -14.68
C GLN A 320 -12.74 -30.64 -14.96
N PHE A 321 -12.06 -30.88 -16.09
CA PHE A 321 -11.63 -32.22 -16.51
C PHE A 321 -10.56 -32.80 -15.57
N THR A 322 -9.56 -32.00 -15.18
CA THR A 322 -8.40 -32.49 -14.40
C THR A 322 -8.67 -32.70 -12.91
N ARG A 323 -9.66 -32.01 -12.32
CA ARG A 323 -9.91 -32.04 -10.86
C ARG A 323 -11.07 -32.96 -10.44
N GLY A 324 -12.01 -33.23 -11.34
CA GLY A 324 -13.20 -34.04 -11.09
C GLY A 324 -14.23 -33.41 -10.13
N LEU A 325 -15.44 -33.97 -10.13
CA LEU A 325 -16.64 -33.45 -9.44
C LEU A 325 -16.60 -33.45 -7.89
N LYS A 326 -15.51 -33.93 -7.27
CA LYS A 326 -15.50 -34.33 -5.84
C LYS A 326 -14.96 -33.28 -4.84
N ARG A 327 -14.79 -32.01 -5.22
CA ARG A 327 -14.36 -30.94 -4.29
C ARG A 327 -15.16 -29.64 -4.44
N SER A 328 -16.34 -29.61 -3.83
CA SER A 328 -17.28 -28.46 -3.81
C SER A 328 -16.63 -27.12 -3.45
N ASN A 329 -15.73 -27.11 -2.46
CA ASN A 329 -15.08 -25.89 -1.97
C ASN A 329 -13.93 -25.38 -2.88
N LEU A 330 -13.72 -26.00 -4.05
CA LEU A 330 -12.64 -25.68 -4.99
C LEU A 330 -13.13 -25.41 -6.42
N TYR A 331 -14.44 -25.35 -6.65
CA TYR A 331 -14.99 -24.94 -7.95
C TYR A 331 -14.52 -23.53 -8.34
N GLU A 332 -14.22 -23.36 -9.62
CA GLU A 332 -13.92 -22.03 -10.16
C GLU A 332 -15.16 -21.14 -10.00
N ARG A 333 -14.94 -19.91 -9.54
CA ARG A 333 -16.00 -18.94 -9.30
C ARG A 333 -16.73 -18.64 -10.61
N SER A 334 -18.03 -18.93 -10.65
CA SER A 334 -18.90 -18.50 -11.75
C SER A 334 -18.89 -16.98 -11.88
N ARG A 335 -18.68 -16.50 -13.11
CA ARG A 335 -18.53 -15.10 -13.46
C ARG A 335 -19.45 -14.80 -14.64
N ARG A 336 -20.48 -13.98 -14.39
CA ARG A 336 -21.48 -13.61 -15.41
C ARG A 336 -20.93 -12.47 -16.27
N ARG A 337 -21.08 -12.56 -17.59
CA ARG A 337 -20.93 -11.40 -18.48
C ARG A 337 -22.20 -10.57 -18.32
N VAL A 338 -22.09 -9.33 -17.85
CA VAL A 338 -23.25 -8.45 -17.60
C VAL A 338 -23.32 -7.44 -18.75
N PRO A 339 -24.37 -7.50 -19.62
CA PRO A 339 -24.53 -6.54 -20.71
C PRO A 339 -24.58 -5.10 -20.18
N ASN A 340 -23.95 -4.17 -20.88
CA ASN A 340 -23.94 -2.73 -20.57
C ASN A 340 -23.49 -2.36 -19.15
N ALA A 341 -22.78 -3.25 -18.44
CA ALA A 341 -22.27 -2.95 -17.10
C ALA A 341 -21.27 -1.78 -17.14
N PRO A 342 -21.45 -0.74 -16.31
CA PRO A 342 -20.53 0.39 -16.26
C PRO A 342 -19.14 -0.10 -15.83
N GLU A 343 -18.10 0.50 -16.40
CA GLU A 343 -16.73 0.09 -16.13
C GLU A 343 -16.37 0.28 -14.64
N SER A 344 -15.36 -0.44 -14.18
CA SER A 344 -14.80 -0.25 -12.85
C SER A 344 -13.74 0.85 -12.91
N ASP A 345 -13.58 1.67 -11.86
CA ASP A 345 -12.50 2.66 -11.77
C ASP A 345 -11.11 2.02 -11.90
N LEU A 346 -10.99 0.73 -11.58
CA LEU A 346 -9.79 -0.07 -11.80
C LEU A 346 -9.52 -0.37 -13.29
N SER A 347 -10.56 -0.42 -14.13
CA SER A 347 -10.44 -0.59 -15.58
C SER A 347 -9.87 0.66 -16.26
N ILE A 348 -10.04 1.86 -15.70
CA ILE A 348 -9.43 3.11 -16.17
C ILE A 348 -7.89 3.04 -16.07
N GLN A 349 -7.33 2.25 -15.15
CA GLN A 349 -5.88 2.17 -14.97
C GLN A 349 -5.20 1.47 -16.17
N ILE A 350 -4.24 2.20 -16.77
CA ILE A 350 -3.40 1.72 -17.86
C ILE A 350 -2.46 0.60 -17.33
N PRO A 351 -2.36 -0.56 -18.01
CA PRO A 351 -1.37 -1.61 -17.74
C PRO A 351 0.07 -1.08 -17.70
N LYS A 352 0.91 -1.64 -16.82
CA LYS A 352 2.29 -1.17 -16.65
C LYS A 352 3.26 -1.79 -17.64
N GLN A 353 3.06 -3.08 -17.96
CA GLN A 353 3.98 -3.89 -18.75
C GLN A 353 3.17 -4.84 -19.62
N ALA A 354 2.47 -4.28 -20.60
CA ALA A 354 1.62 -5.02 -21.52
C ALA A 354 2.01 -4.72 -22.98
N PRO A 355 1.89 -5.72 -23.88
CA PRO A 355 1.95 -5.53 -25.33
C PRO A 355 0.98 -4.46 -25.82
N ILE A 356 1.33 -3.81 -26.93
CA ILE A 356 0.56 -2.68 -27.49
C ILE A 356 -0.84 -3.10 -27.94
N ASP A 357 -1.00 -4.34 -28.42
CA ASP A 357 -2.27 -4.96 -28.82
C ASP A 357 -3.19 -5.31 -27.65
N CYS A 358 -2.75 -5.09 -26.40
CA CYS A 358 -3.68 -5.03 -25.27
C CYS A 358 -4.62 -3.81 -25.37
N PHE A 359 -4.18 -2.73 -26.01
CA PHE A 359 -4.93 -1.49 -26.15
C PHE A 359 -5.79 -1.47 -27.41
N ASP A 360 -6.97 -0.85 -27.31
CA ASP A 360 -7.73 -0.49 -28.51
C ASP A 360 -6.95 0.53 -29.37
N PRO A 361 -6.82 0.36 -30.70
CA PRO A 361 -5.98 1.23 -31.53
C PRO A 361 -6.38 2.70 -31.51
N GLU A 362 -7.68 3.02 -31.59
CA GLU A 362 -8.16 4.41 -31.57
C GLU A 362 -7.80 5.05 -30.23
N ARG A 363 -8.16 4.38 -29.13
CA ARG A 363 -7.88 4.85 -27.77
C ARG A 363 -6.39 4.92 -27.42
N PHE A 364 -5.56 4.10 -28.05
CA PHE A 364 -4.11 4.19 -27.89
C PHE A 364 -3.54 5.39 -28.64
N ASN A 365 -4.02 5.68 -29.85
CA ASN A 365 -3.53 6.76 -30.68
C ASN A 365 -3.85 8.15 -30.08
N ASP A 366 -4.96 8.27 -29.33
CA ASP A 366 -5.31 9.41 -28.47
C ASP A 366 -4.27 9.70 -27.36
N PHE A 367 -3.42 8.74 -26.97
CA PHE A 367 -2.48 8.94 -25.86
C PHE A 367 -1.34 9.93 -26.21
N PRO A 368 -0.81 10.68 -25.20
CA PRO A 368 0.37 11.52 -25.38
C PRO A 368 1.56 10.74 -25.95
N ALA A 369 2.37 11.40 -26.79
CA ALA A 369 3.50 10.78 -27.50
C ALA A 369 4.47 10.02 -26.56
N GLU A 370 4.83 10.61 -25.42
CA GLU A 370 5.68 9.97 -24.39
C GLU A 370 5.07 8.67 -23.85
N THR A 371 3.74 8.58 -23.76
CA THR A 371 3.05 7.35 -23.37
C THR A 371 3.06 6.33 -24.49
N ARG A 372 2.78 6.72 -25.75
CA ARG A 372 2.80 5.81 -26.90
C ARG A 372 4.20 5.21 -27.13
N PHE A 373 5.24 6.05 -27.10
CA PHE A 373 6.64 5.65 -27.16
C PHE A 373 7.02 4.67 -26.01
N ARG A 374 6.54 4.92 -24.78
CA ARG A 374 6.79 4.05 -23.62
C ARG A 374 6.28 2.61 -23.81
N TYR A 375 5.23 2.39 -24.61
CA TYR A 375 4.69 1.04 -24.88
C TYR A 375 5.33 0.33 -26.07
N ALA A 376 5.95 1.05 -27.02
CA ALA A 376 6.55 0.47 -28.23
C ALA A 376 7.48 -0.73 -27.95
N LYS A 377 8.28 -0.64 -26.88
CA LYS A 377 9.24 -1.68 -26.45
C LYS A 377 8.60 -3.02 -26.05
N TYR A 378 7.32 -3.06 -25.68
CA TYR A 378 6.62 -4.33 -25.37
C TYR A 378 6.18 -5.07 -26.64
N GLY A 379 6.03 -4.35 -27.77
CA GLY A 379 5.66 -4.93 -29.07
C GLY A 379 4.25 -5.54 -29.09
N VAL A 380 4.03 -6.47 -30.02
CA VAL A 380 2.75 -7.15 -30.25
C VAL A 380 2.78 -8.60 -29.73
N ALA A 381 1.69 -9.08 -29.14
CA ALA A 381 1.52 -10.47 -28.69
C ALA A 381 0.61 -11.33 -29.56
N LEU A 382 -0.56 -10.80 -29.94
CA LEU A 382 -1.60 -11.48 -30.71
C LEU A 382 -1.59 -11.06 -32.19
N PRO A 383 -2.01 -11.94 -33.12
CA PRO A 383 -2.30 -11.51 -34.49
C PRO A 383 -3.65 -10.78 -34.56
N LEU A 384 -3.99 -10.25 -35.74
CA LEU A 384 -5.33 -9.72 -36.06
C LEU A 384 -6.43 -10.75 -35.74
N LEU A 385 -7.62 -10.26 -35.38
CA LEU A 385 -8.74 -11.06 -34.85
C LEU A 385 -9.14 -12.22 -35.77
N GLU A 386 -9.08 -12.02 -37.08
CA GLU A 386 -9.35 -13.03 -38.12
C GLU A 386 -8.46 -14.27 -37.99
N HIS A 387 -7.20 -14.07 -37.60
CA HIS A 387 -6.19 -15.12 -37.50
C HIS A 387 -6.21 -15.84 -36.15
N HIS A 388 -7.08 -15.46 -35.20
CA HIS A 388 -7.22 -16.14 -33.90
C HIS A 388 -7.68 -17.60 -34.01
N LYS A 389 -8.21 -18.02 -35.16
CA LYS A 389 -8.53 -19.43 -35.45
C LYS A 389 -7.29 -20.26 -35.82
N ARG A 390 -6.21 -19.62 -36.27
CA ARG A 390 -4.93 -20.29 -36.56
C ARG A 390 -4.17 -20.54 -35.27
N THR A 391 -3.35 -21.59 -35.25
CA THR A 391 -2.53 -21.99 -34.10
C THR A 391 -1.02 -21.90 -34.38
N ASP A 392 -0.63 -21.61 -35.61
CA ASP A 392 0.77 -21.54 -36.08
C ASP A 392 1.58 -20.44 -35.37
N TRP A 393 0.99 -19.26 -35.18
CA TRP A 393 1.60 -18.13 -34.49
C TRP A 393 2.03 -18.43 -33.04
N LYS A 394 1.41 -19.44 -32.40
CA LYS A 394 1.68 -19.81 -31.00
C LYS A 394 3.11 -20.35 -30.80
N THR A 395 3.62 -21.11 -31.77
CA THR A 395 4.97 -21.71 -31.71
C THR A 395 6.04 -20.89 -32.45
N MET A 396 5.65 -19.81 -33.13
CA MET A 396 6.59 -18.93 -33.85
C MET A 396 7.48 -18.11 -32.91
N SER A 397 8.76 -18.05 -33.27
CA SER A 397 9.73 -17.10 -32.71
C SER A 397 9.26 -15.65 -32.93
N LYS A 398 9.78 -14.70 -32.12
CA LYS A 398 9.34 -13.30 -32.18
C LYS A 398 9.54 -12.68 -33.57
N ALA A 399 10.63 -12.98 -34.26
CA ALA A 399 10.91 -12.44 -35.60
C ALA A 399 9.88 -12.91 -36.64
N VAL A 400 9.72 -14.23 -36.79
CA VAL A 400 8.77 -14.84 -37.74
C VAL A 400 7.33 -14.43 -37.44
N PHE A 401 6.98 -14.29 -36.14
CA PHE A 401 5.68 -13.77 -35.74
C PHE A 401 5.47 -12.31 -36.15
N MET A 402 6.46 -11.42 -35.95
CA MET A 402 6.34 -10.02 -36.36
C MET A 402 6.20 -9.91 -37.88
N GLU A 403 7.06 -10.61 -38.63
CA GLU A 403 7.03 -10.65 -40.10
C GLU A 403 5.69 -11.11 -40.65
N LYS A 404 5.15 -12.24 -40.16
CA LYS A 404 3.93 -12.87 -40.69
C LYS A 404 2.62 -12.26 -40.17
N TYR A 405 2.62 -11.63 -39.00
CA TYR A 405 1.39 -11.24 -38.29
C TYR A 405 1.52 -9.94 -37.49
N GLY A 406 2.61 -9.76 -36.74
CA GLY A 406 2.73 -8.65 -35.79
C GLY A 406 2.87 -7.29 -36.44
N ASN A 407 3.46 -7.20 -37.64
CA ASN A 407 3.62 -5.95 -38.38
C ASN A 407 2.27 -5.35 -38.82
N ASP A 408 1.31 -6.18 -39.23
CA ASP A 408 -0.03 -5.70 -39.64
C ASP A 408 -0.88 -5.22 -38.46
N VAL A 409 -0.67 -5.81 -37.28
CA VAL A 409 -1.20 -5.28 -36.03
C VAL A 409 -0.50 -3.96 -35.67
N LEU A 410 0.83 -3.89 -35.78
CA LEU A 410 1.61 -2.70 -35.43
C LEU A 410 1.20 -1.46 -36.25
N LYS A 411 0.86 -1.63 -37.54
CA LYS A 411 0.36 -0.56 -38.42
C LYS A 411 -0.89 0.18 -37.90
N GLN A 412 -1.64 -0.41 -36.97
CA GLN A 412 -2.83 0.22 -36.37
C GLN A 412 -2.47 1.26 -35.29
N TYR A 413 -1.22 1.26 -34.80
CA TYR A 413 -0.77 2.10 -33.70
C TYR A 413 0.24 3.14 -34.19
N SER A 414 -0.09 4.42 -34.03
CA SER A 414 0.85 5.52 -34.22
C SER A 414 1.88 5.49 -33.09
N ILE A 415 3.09 5.01 -33.39
CA ILE A 415 4.23 5.02 -32.48
C ILE A 415 5.16 6.16 -32.88
N PRO A 416 5.40 7.18 -32.03
CA PRO A 416 6.34 8.25 -32.32
C PRO A 416 7.78 7.72 -32.50
N SER A 417 8.55 8.34 -33.40
CA SER A 417 9.97 8.03 -33.54
C SER A 417 10.79 8.59 -32.36
N ALA A 418 12.02 8.08 -32.17
CA ALA A 418 12.93 8.62 -31.17
C ALA A 418 13.28 10.10 -31.46
N GLU A 419 13.46 10.44 -32.73
CA GLU A 419 13.76 11.80 -33.20
C GLU A 419 12.58 12.77 -33.00
N GLU A 420 11.33 12.31 -33.07
CA GLU A 420 10.16 13.10 -32.68
C GLU A 420 10.12 13.36 -31.18
N MET A 421 10.42 12.34 -30.37
CA MET A 421 10.48 12.47 -28.90
C MET A 421 11.61 13.41 -28.45
N GLU A 422 12.77 13.38 -29.11
CA GLU A 422 13.88 14.30 -28.86
C GLU A 422 13.53 15.74 -29.26
N ARG A 423 12.94 15.95 -30.44
CA ARG A 423 12.46 17.27 -30.88
C ARG A 423 11.41 17.85 -29.92
N GLN A 424 10.43 17.04 -29.50
CA GLN A 424 9.44 17.46 -28.50
C GLN A 424 10.10 17.79 -27.15
N GLY A 425 11.05 16.97 -26.70
CA GLY A 425 11.82 17.23 -25.47
C GLY A 425 12.63 18.52 -25.50
N ASN A 426 13.10 18.95 -26.67
CA ASN A 426 13.89 20.17 -26.85
C ASN A 426 13.02 21.43 -27.05
N SER A 427 11.79 21.29 -27.56
CA SER A 427 10.85 22.40 -27.83
C SER A 427 10.22 23.06 -26.58
N GLY A 428 10.49 22.55 -25.38
CA GLY A 428 9.70 22.87 -24.18
C GLY A 428 10.04 24.16 -23.42
N TRP A 429 10.93 25.03 -23.93
CA TRP A 429 11.39 26.25 -23.23
C TRP A 429 11.81 27.43 -24.15
N GLU A 430 11.26 27.53 -25.37
CA GLU A 430 11.26 28.84 -26.05
C GLU A 430 10.20 29.75 -25.38
N ALA A 431 10.53 31.02 -25.23
CA ALA A 431 9.95 31.88 -24.20
C ALA A 431 9.10 32.99 -24.81
N ASP A 432 7.84 32.67 -25.10
CA ASP A 432 6.85 33.66 -25.52
C ASP A 432 6.57 34.67 -24.38
N GLU A 433 6.57 35.92 -24.79
CA GLU A 433 6.93 37.11 -24.02
C GLU A 433 5.99 37.52 -22.87
N GLN A 434 6.45 38.50 -22.10
CA GLN A 434 5.70 39.13 -21.03
C GLN A 434 4.55 40.00 -21.59
N VAL A 435 3.32 39.73 -21.16
CA VAL A 435 2.23 40.72 -21.22
C VAL A 435 1.93 41.19 -19.78
N PRO A 436 2.32 42.43 -19.40
CA PRO A 436 1.94 43.00 -18.12
C PRO A 436 0.53 43.62 -18.17
N MET A 437 -0.28 43.30 -17.18
CA MET A 437 -1.30 44.17 -16.59
C MET A 437 -1.13 43.99 -15.07
N GLU A 438 -0.71 44.99 -14.30
CA GLU A 438 -1.28 46.33 -14.06
C GLU A 438 -2.55 46.28 -13.20
N GLU A 439 -2.40 46.89 -12.02
CA GLU A 439 -3.33 47.22 -10.91
C GLU A 439 -4.23 46.10 -10.32
#